data_AF-A0A0X3PMG9-F1
#
_entry.id   AF-A0A0X3PMG9-F1
#
_cell.length_a   1.000
_cell.length_b   1.000
_cell.length_c   1.000
_cell.angle_alpha   90.00
_cell.angle_beta   90.00
_cell.angle_gamma   90.00
#
_symmetry.space_group_name_H-M   'P 1'
#
loop_
_entity.id
_entity.type
_entity.pdbx_description
1 polymer ?
#
loop_
_entity_poly.entity_id
_entity_poly.type
_entity_poly.pdbx_seq_one_letter_code
_entity_poly.pdbx_strand_id
1 'polypeptide(L)'
;MRSRETSTPCARKGCKYPFTEEAIFCSACKGSYHPTCSDLTPEAFKLSLQTAHAWKCENCLKFDATGDPVQPNKSYIITYVTSNPNKLRETLEILGEQYSTLFKSLDIDLPEYQGTAEEIAILKCRFAAEQIDGPVLVEDTGLGFDALKGLPGPYIKWFLKAVGAEGFHKMLVGFGAENTMAAATCTFAFCAGRGQPVSLFQGVTRGRIVEPRGSSGFGWDPCFLPEGYQSTYAEMDNATKNAISHRFKALQALRQFLVESPQFPSQPPPPSSDSRRLS
;
A
#
# COMPACT_ATOMS: atom_id res chain seq x y z
N MET A 1 55.20 27.97 -9.56
CA MET A 1 53.99 28.66 -10.08
C MET A 1 53.31 27.76 -11.10
N ARG A 2 52.20 27.15 -10.68
CA ARG A 2 51.11 26.41 -11.39
C ARG A 2 50.38 25.69 -10.25
N SER A 3 49.09 25.74 -10.02
CA SER A 3 47.97 26.62 -10.37
C SER A 3 46.96 26.29 -9.27
N ARG A 4 46.36 27.30 -8.63
CA ARG A 4 45.34 27.10 -7.59
C ARG A 4 44.18 26.30 -8.20
N GLU A 5 44.07 25.02 -7.87
CA GLU A 5 42.85 24.28 -8.14
C GLU A 5 41.79 24.80 -7.18
N THR A 6 40.82 25.49 -7.74
CA THR A 6 39.63 25.97 -7.07
C THR A 6 38.78 24.77 -6.66
N SER A 7 39.14 24.11 -5.56
CA SER A 7 38.30 23.08 -4.96
C SER A 7 37.04 23.78 -4.42
N THR A 8 35.89 23.51 -5.01
CA THR A 8 34.60 24.01 -4.51
C THR A 8 34.49 23.69 -3.03
N PRO A 9 34.31 24.68 -2.13
CA PRO A 9 34.25 24.44 -0.70
C PRO A 9 33.03 23.58 -0.34
N CYS A 10 33.11 22.84 0.75
CA CYS A 10 31.98 22.03 1.21
C CYS A 10 30.74 22.90 1.45
N ALA A 11 29.60 22.49 0.90
CA ALA A 11 28.34 23.20 0.98
C ALA A 11 27.64 23.10 2.35
N ARG A 12 28.19 22.36 3.33
CA ARG A 12 27.71 22.37 4.72
C ARG A 12 28.14 23.68 5.40
N LYS A 13 27.15 24.48 5.82
CA LYS A 13 27.39 25.75 6.53
C LYS A 13 28.30 25.52 7.75
N GLY A 14 29.41 26.24 7.80
CA GLY A 14 30.38 26.17 8.90
C GLY A 14 31.48 25.10 8.75
N CYS A 15 31.45 24.28 7.70
CA CYS A 15 32.56 23.37 7.40
C CYS A 15 33.79 24.16 6.92
N LYS A 16 34.96 23.90 7.52
CA LYS A 16 36.24 24.55 7.18
C LYS A 16 37.31 23.58 6.69
N TYR A 17 36.96 22.30 6.57
CA TYR A 17 37.90 21.25 6.16
C TYR A 17 38.04 21.23 4.62
N PRO A 18 39.27 21.08 4.09
CA PRO A 18 39.48 20.89 2.66
C PRO A 18 39.07 19.47 2.24
N PHE A 19 38.62 19.30 0.99
CA PHE A 19 38.37 17.98 0.42
C PHE A 19 39.69 17.22 0.29
N THR A 20 39.72 15.97 0.78
CA THR A 20 40.93 15.14 0.76
C THR A 20 40.95 14.12 -0.37
N GLU A 21 39.84 13.86 -1.07
CA GLU A 21 39.74 13.22 -2.41
C GLU A 21 38.29 12.82 -2.76
N GLU A 22 37.44 12.49 -1.77
CA GLU A 22 36.06 12.06 -2.00
C GLU A 22 35.04 13.13 -1.62
N ALA A 23 34.23 13.56 -2.59
CA ALA A 23 33.12 14.49 -2.41
C ALA A 23 31.81 13.86 -2.89
N ILE A 24 30.73 14.07 -2.13
CA ILE A 24 29.37 13.70 -2.52
C ILE A 24 28.69 14.91 -3.13
N PHE A 25 28.00 14.71 -4.24
CA PHE A 25 27.23 15.78 -4.87
C PHE A 25 25.75 15.61 -4.56
N CYS A 26 25.13 16.67 -4.03
CA CYS A 26 23.68 16.74 -3.91
C CYS A 26 23.07 16.74 -5.32
N SER A 27 22.15 15.82 -5.58
CA SER A 27 21.50 15.67 -6.88
C SER A 27 20.68 16.90 -7.30
N ALA A 28 20.17 17.64 -6.31
CA ALA A 28 19.35 18.83 -6.50
C ALA A 28 20.21 20.10 -6.68
N CYS A 29 20.98 20.52 -5.68
CA CYS A 29 21.74 21.78 -5.74
C CYS A 29 23.14 21.66 -6.34
N LYS A 30 23.60 20.44 -6.66
CA LYS A 30 24.97 20.13 -7.13
C LYS A 30 26.08 20.53 -6.15
N GLY A 31 25.73 20.89 -4.91
CA GLY A 31 26.69 21.21 -3.86
C GLY A 31 27.51 19.97 -3.47
N SER A 32 28.81 20.19 -3.19
CA SER A 32 29.74 19.17 -2.75
C SER A 32 29.76 19.06 -1.22
N TYR A 33 29.70 17.83 -0.69
CA TYR A 33 29.69 17.54 0.74
C TYR A 33 30.74 16.48 1.08
N HIS A 34 31.41 16.62 2.23
CA HIS A 34 32.19 15.51 2.78
C HIS A 34 31.26 14.35 3.14
N PRO A 35 31.73 13.09 3.09
CA PRO A 35 30.96 11.94 3.56
C PRO A 35 30.45 12.07 5.01
N THR A 36 31.25 12.67 5.89
CA THR A 36 30.84 12.95 7.29
C THR A 36 29.90 14.14 7.42
N CYS A 37 29.76 14.95 6.37
CA CYS A 37 28.92 16.12 6.34
C CYS A 37 27.56 15.88 5.66
N SER A 38 27.35 14.71 5.05
CA SER A 38 26.13 14.31 4.33
C SER A 38 25.12 13.54 5.18
N ASP A 39 25.47 13.24 6.44
CA ASP A 39 24.70 12.43 7.39
C ASP A 39 24.34 11.01 6.87
N LEU A 40 25.04 10.53 5.84
CA LEU A 40 24.88 9.17 5.30
C LEU A 40 25.61 8.14 6.17
N THR A 41 25.02 6.96 6.34
CA THR A 41 25.75 5.80 6.85
C THR A 41 26.78 5.32 5.82
N PRO A 42 27.84 4.59 6.22
CA PRO A 42 28.82 4.04 5.28
C PRO A 42 28.20 3.20 4.14
N GLU A 43 27.13 2.46 4.43
CA GLU A 43 26.38 1.66 3.45
C GLU A 43 25.61 2.56 2.48
N ALA A 44 24.92 3.58 2.99
CA ALA A 44 24.17 4.54 2.18
C ALA A 44 25.11 5.38 1.30
N PHE A 45 26.31 5.69 1.79
CA PHE A 45 27.36 6.33 1.01
C PHE A 45 27.80 5.46 -0.17
N LYS A 46 28.12 4.18 0.06
CA LYS A 46 28.47 3.24 -1.02
C LYS A 46 27.37 3.11 -2.07
N LEU A 47 26.11 3.04 -1.64
CA LEU A 47 24.95 2.99 -2.55
C LEU A 47 24.79 4.29 -3.36
N SER A 48 25.06 5.44 -2.77
CA SER A 48 24.96 6.74 -3.44
C SER A 48 25.96 6.90 -4.60
N LEU A 49 27.15 6.30 -4.48
CA LEU A 49 28.16 6.28 -5.55
C LEU A 49 27.76 5.37 -6.71
N GLN A 50 27.03 4.28 -6.42
CA GLN A 50 26.57 3.31 -7.43
C GLN A 50 25.33 3.79 -8.20
N THR A 51 24.47 4.58 -7.55
CA THR A 51 23.14 4.95 -8.07
C THR A 51 23.11 6.27 -8.84
N ALA A 52 24.29 6.81 -9.21
CA ALA A 52 24.43 8.03 -9.99
C ALA A 52 23.54 9.18 -9.49
N HIS A 53 23.82 9.70 -8.29
CA HIS A 53 23.26 10.96 -7.78
C HIS A 53 21.78 10.89 -7.35
N ALA A 54 21.36 9.87 -6.59
CA ALA A 54 20.03 9.89 -5.96
C ALA A 54 19.98 10.73 -4.65
N TRP A 55 21.13 11.00 -4.03
CA TRP A 55 21.20 11.65 -2.72
C TRP A 55 20.91 13.16 -2.76
N LYS A 56 20.11 13.66 -1.81
CA LYS A 56 19.83 15.09 -1.58
C LYS A 56 20.35 15.50 -0.20
N CYS A 57 20.96 16.68 -0.10
CA CYS A 57 21.45 17.21 1.18
C CYS A 57 20.31 17.66 2.11
N GLU A 58 20.60 17.82 3.40
CA GLU A 58 19.62 18.22 4.41
C GLU A 58 18.87 19.52 4.06
N ASN A 59 19.57 20.50 3.46
CA ASN A 59 18.94 21.72 2.98
C ASN A 59 18.03 21.44 1.78
N CYS A 60 18.44 20.64 0.80
CA CYS A 60 17.60 20.26 -0.33
C CYS A 60 16.47 19.29 0.00
N LEU A 61 16.48 18.72 1.21
CA LEU A 61 15.34 18.00 1.79
C LEU A 61 14.33 18.96 2.43
N LYS A 62 14.78 20.12 2.91
CA LYS A 62 13.95 21.13 3.58
C LYS A 62 13.50 22.27 2.68
N PHE A 63 14.31 22.64 1.68
CA PHE A 63 14.18 23.79 0.78
C PHE A 63 14.61 23.43 -0.65
N ASP A 64 13.91 23.89 -1.68
CA ASP A 64 14.28 23.64 -3.07
C ASP A 64 15.43 24.55 -3.52
N ALA A 65 15.83 24.44 -4.79
CA ALA A 65 16.93 25.23 -5.36
C ALA A 65 16.62 26.74 -5.41
N THR A 66 15.37 27.16 -5.25
CA THR A 66 14.91 28.55 -5.20
C THR A 66 14.85 29.12 -3.78
N GLY A 67 15.13 28.30 -2.76
CA GLY A 67 15.14 28.73 -1.35
C GLY A 67 13.76 28.71 -0.69
N ASP A 68 12.75 28.22 -1.41
CA ASP A 68 11.43 27.93 -0.86
C ASP A 68 11.47 26.60 -0.11
N PRO A 69 10.68 26.39 0.95
CA PRO A 69 10.58 25.08 1.58
C PRO A 69 10.26 24.02 0.52
N VAL A 70 10.97 22.89 0.51
CA VAL A 70 10.54 21.72 -0.29
C VAL A 70 9.18 21.37 0.26
N GLN A 71 8.15 21.83 -0.43
CA GLN A 71 6.81 21.33 -0.23
C GLN A 71 6.92 19.85 -0.61
N PRO A 72 6.68 18.90 0.32
CA PRO A 72 6.54 17.51 -0.09
C PRO A 72 5.55 17.52 -1.25
N ASN A 73 5.96 16.93 -2.37
CA ASN A 73 5.25 17.01 -3.65
C ASN A 73 3.75 16.87 -3.36
N LYS A 74 2.99 17.96 -3.50
CA LYS A 74 1.72 18.18 -2.80
C LYS A 74 0.56 17.45 -3.49
N SER A 75 0.82 16.23 -3.93
CA SER A 75 -0.23 15.28 -4.31
C SER A 75 -0.50 14.41 -3.10
N TYR A 76 -1.50 14.80 -2.32
CA TYR A 76 -2.11 13.92 -1.33
C TYR A 76 -2.89 12.77 -1.99
N ILE A 77 -2.98 12.77 -3.32
CA ILE A 77 -3.70 11.76 -4.07
C ILE A 77 -2.93 10.44 -4.01
N ILE A 78 -3.54 9.47 -3.34
CA ILE A 78 -3.10 8.09 -3.26
C ILE A 78 -3.62 7.37 -4.51
N THR A 79 -2.70 6.79 -5.29
CA THR A 79 -3.09 5.95 -6.41
C THR A 79 -3.47 4.57 -5.89
N TYR A 80 -4.75 4.23 -5.95
CA TYR A 80 -5.24 2.91 -5.59
C TYR A 80 -5.23 2.00 -6.82
N VAL A 81 -4.31 1.03 -6.81
CA VAL A 81 -4.08 0.13 -7.94
C VAL A 81 -4.91 -1.12 -7.78
N THR A 82 -5.91 -1.26 -8.65
CA THR A 82 -6.81 -2.42 -8.67
C THR A 82 -7.48 -2.54 -10.04
N SER A 83 -7.54 -3.76 -10.55
CA SER A 83 -8.33 -4.14 -11.73
C SER A 83 -9.72 -4.67 -11.35
N ASN A 84 -10.04 -4.77 -10.05
CA ASN A 84 -11.31 -5.28 -9.56
C ASN A 84 -12.27 -4.13 -9.21
N PRO A 85 -13.33 -3.88 -10.02
CA PRO A 85 -14.25 -2.78 -9.79
C PRO A 85 -15.08 -2.94 -8.51
N ASN A 86 -15.33 -4.18 -8.06
CA ASN A 86 -16.05 -4.44 -6.81
C ASN A 86 -15.20 -4.05 -5.60
N LYS A 87 -13.89 -4.35 -5.60
CA LYS A 87 -12.97 -3.92 -4.54
C LYS A 87 -12.93 -2.40 -4.45
N LEU A 88 -12.87 -1.72 -5.60
CA LEU A 88 -12.91 -0.26 -5.66
C LEU A 88 -14.19 0.30 -5.06
N ARG A 89 -15.34 -0.19 -5.54
CA ARG A 89 -16.66 0.24 -5.05
C ARG A 89 -16.78 0.05 -3.54
N GLU A 90 -16.52 -1.15 -3.02
CA GLU A 90 -16.65 -1.44 -1.59
C GLU A 90 -15.67 -0.60 -0.75
N THR A 91 -14.44 -0.38 -1.24
CA THR A 91 -13.46 0.48 -0.56
C THR A 91 -13.92 1.92 -0.46
N LEU A 92 -14.43 2.50 -1.56
CA LEU A 92 -14.94 3.88 -1.57
C LEU A 92 -16.20 4.04 -0.73
N GLU A 93 -17.14 3.09 -0.81
CA GLU A 93 -18.35 3.06 0.03
C GLU A 93 -17.99 3.02 1.53
N ILE A 94 -17.03 2.16 1.90
CA ILE A 94 -16.57 2.06 3.28
C ILE A 94 -15.92 3.38 3.70
N LEU A 95 -14.90 3.84 2.96
CA LEU A 95 -14.15 5.08 3.24
C LEU A 95 -15.07 6.29 3.41
N GLY A 96 -16.11 6.38 2.60
CA GLY A 96 -17.05 7.50 2.60
C GLY A 96 -16.58 8.64 1.69
N GLU A 97 -17.53 9.46 1.25
CA GLU A 97 -17.31 10.52 0.24
C GLU A 97 -16.19 11.49 0.59
N GLN A 98 -15.97 11.76 1.88
CA GLN A 98 -14.89 12.63 2.35
C GLN A 98 -13.50 12.19 1.86
N TYR A 99 -13.25 10.90 1.66
CA TYR A 99 -11.96 10.39 1.18
C TYR A 99 -11.93 10.20 -0.35
N SER A 100 -13.03 10.42 -1.07
CA SER A 100 -13.10 10.19 -2.51
C SER A 100 -12.10 11.02 -3.31
N THR A 101 -11.80 12.24 -2.86
CA THR A 101 -10.81 13.14 -3.45
C THR A 101 -9.36 12.77 -3.12
N LEU A 102 -9.16 11.90 -2.12
CA LEU A 102 -7.85 11.41 -1.71
C LEU A 102 -7.36 10.25 -2.60
N PHE A 103 -8.26 9.56 -3.30
CA PHE A 103 -7.90 8.38 -4.09
C PHE A 103 -8.11 8.62 -5.58
N LYS A 104 -7.11 8.21 -6.37
CA LYS A 104 -7.25 8.00 -7.82
C LYS A 104 -7.13 6.51 -8.08
N SER A 105 -8.13 5.90 -8.71
CA SER A 105 -7.99 4.51 -9.16
C SER A 105 -7.13 4.43 -10.42
N LEU A 106 -6.31 3.39 -10.50
CA LEU A 106 -5.52 3.09 -11.70
C LEU A 106 -5.51 1.59 -11.92
N ASP A 107 -5.86 1.18 -13.14
CA ASP A 107 -5.80 -0.21 -13.56
C ASP A 107 -4.40 -0.48 -14.14
N ILE A 108 -3.53 -1.05 -13.30
CA ILE A 108 -2.22 -1.56 -13.71
C ILE A 108 -2.25 -3.07 -13.49
N ASP A 109 -1.78 -3.82 -14.49
CA ASP A 109 -1.51 -5.23 -14.32
C ASP A 109 -0.32 -5.42 -13.36
N LEU A 110 -0.63 -5.91 -12.17
CA LEU A 110 0.36 -6.18 -11.14
C LEU A 110 0.66 -7.69 -11.13
N PRO A 111 1.94 -8.09 -11.01
CA PRO A 111 2.30 -9.49 -10.88
C PRO A 111 1.63 -10.13 -9.66
N GLU A 112 1.07 -11.33 -9.86
CA GLU A 112 0.50 -12.14 -8.77
C GLU A 112 1.61 -13.02 -8.18
N TYR A 113 2.20 -12.56 -7.08
CA TYR A 113 3.26 -13.27 -6.37
C TYR A 113 2.74 -14.47 -5.57
N GLN A 114 3.65 -15.34 -5.16
CA GLN A 114 3.39 -16.44 -4.22
C GLN A 114 4.14 -16.17 -2.91
N GLY A 115 3.55 -16.57 -1.79
CA GLY A 115 4.08 -16.30 -0.45
C GLY A 115 2.96 -16.16 0.56
N THR A 116 3.27 -15.56 1.71
CA THR A 116 2.24 -15.12 2.66
C THR A 116 1.46 -13.92 2.13
N ALA A 117 0.32 -13.60 2.73
CA ALA A 117 -0.46 -12.44 2.33
C ALA A 117 0.35 -11.13 2.49
N GLU A 118 1.17 -11.04 3.53
CA GLU A 118 2.05 -9.90 3.81
C GLU A 118 3.16 -9.77 2.77
N GLU A 119 3.85 -10.87 2.45
CA GLU A 119 4.92 -10.88 1.45
C GLU A 119 4.39 -10.46 0.08
N ILE A 120 3.25 -11.03 -0.34
CA ILE A 120 2.60 -10.70 -1.61
C ILE A 120 2.23 -9.21 -1.63
N ALA A 121 1.57 -8.70 -0.58
CA ALA A 121 1.16 -7.31 -0.50
C ALA A 121 2.35 -6.35 -0.55
N ILE A 122 3.46 -6.66 0.12
CA ILE A 122 4.70 -5.87 0.09
C ILE A 122 5.30 -5.84 -1.32
N LEU A 123 5.48 -7.00 -1.95
CA LEU A 123 6.07 -7.10 -3.29
C LEU A 123 5.22 -6.37 -4.33
N LYS A 124 3.90 -6.54 -4.25
CA LYS A 124 2.92 -5.90 -5.13
C LYS A 124 2.90 -4.38 -4.96
N CYS A 125 2.93 -3.89 -3.71
CA CYS A 125 2.97 -2.47 -3.41
C CYS A 125 4.27 -1.82 -3.89
N ARG A 126 5.43 -2.46 -3.65
CA ARG A 126 6.73 -1.99 -4.15
C ARG A 126 6.76 -1.90 -5.67
N PHE A 127 6.28 -2.94 -6.35
CA PHE A 127 6.23 -2.95 -7.81
C PHE A 127 5.35 -1.81 -8.34
N ALA A 128 4.19 -1.57 -7.72
CA ALA A 128 3.32 -0.47 -8.09
C ALA A 128 3.96 0.91 -7.82
N ALA A 129 4.69 1.06 -6.71
CA ALA A 129 5.39 2.29 -6.35
C ALA A 129 6.50 2.67 -7.36
N GLU A 130 7.23 1.67 -7.89
CA GLU A 130 8.24 1.88 -8.93
C GLU A 130 7.65 2.41 -10.24
N GLN A 131 6.37 2.13 -10.54
CA GLN A 131 5.70 2.60 -11.76
C GLN A 131 5.02 3.95 -11.61
N ILE A 132 4.46 4.25 -10.43
CA ILE A 132 3.63 5.44 -10.19
C ILE A 132 4.46 6.65 -9.75
N ASP A 133 5.66 6.43 -9.18
CA ASP A 133 6.53 7.46 -8.60
C ASP A 133 5.77 8.44 -7.67
N GLY A 134 4.95 7.86 -6.79
CA GLY A 134 4.11 8.60 -5.84
C GLY A 134 3.36 7.69 -4.87
N PRO A 135 2.50 8.25 -3.99
CA PRO A 135 1.75 7.48 -3.01
C PRO A 135 0.87 6.43 -3.68
N VAL A 136 1.03 5.18 -3.26
CA VAL A 136 0.32 4.03 -3.83
C VAL A 136 -0.33 3.20 -2.74
N LEU A 137 -1.51 2.68 -3.05
CA LEU A 137 -2.25 1.71 -2.25
C LEU A 137 -2.56 0.50 -3.13
N VAL A 138 -2.31 -0.70 -2.61
CA VAL A 138 -2.74 -1.96 -3.22
C VAL A 138 -3.54 -2.77 -2.21
N GLU A 139 -4.39 -3.67 -2.69
CA GLU A 139 -5.23 -4.53 -1.85
C GLU A 139 -5.21 -5.98 -2.32
N ASP A 140 -4.91 -6.90 -1.42
CA ASP A 140 -5.14 -8.33 -1.59
C ASP A 140 -6.15 -8.88 -0.59
N THR A 141 -6.94 -9.83 -1.07
CA THR A 141 -7.99 -10.49 -0.29
C THR A 141 -7.73 -11.99 -0.31
N GLY A 142 -7.74 -12.60 0.87
CA GLY A 142 -7.58 -14.04 1.03
C GLY A 142 -8.76 -14.67 1.75
N LEU A 143 -8.89 -15.98 1.58
CA LEU A 143 -9.80 -16.81 2.38
C LEU A 143 -9.05 -18.10 2.74
N GLY A 144 -8.67 -18.24 4.01
CA GLY A 144 -7.93 -19.40 4.50
C GLY A 144 -8.82 -20.32 5.32
N PHE A 145 -8.70 -21.63 5.09
CA PHE A 145 -9.41 -22.66 5.85
C PHE A 145 -8.48 -23.25 6.91
N ASP A 146 -8.95 -23.35 8.14
CA ASP A 146 -8.13 -23.86 9.25
C ASP A 146 -7.70 -25.31 8.99
N ALA A 147 -8.61 -26.13 8.43
CA ALA A 147 -8.36 -27.51 8.06
C ALA A 147 -7.22 -27.67 7.03
N LEU A 148 -7.02 -26.64 6.19
CA LEU A 148 -5.95 -26.58 5.19
C LEU A 148 -4.80 -25.66 5.64
N LYS A 149 -4.67 -25.40 6.94
CA LYS A 149 -3.63 -24.56 7.53
C LYS A 149 -3.52 -23.18 6.87
N GLY A 150 -4.66 -22.58 6.56
CA GLY A 150 -4.76 -21.24 5.96
C GLY A 150 -4.81 -21.21 4.43
N LEU A 151 -4.70 -22.35 3.74
CA LEU A 151 -5.01 -22.44 2.32
C LEU A 151 -6.54 -22.41 2.06
N PRO A 152 -7.00 -21.93 0.90
CA PRO A 152 -6.21 -21.41 -0.23
C PRO A 152 -5.60 -20.02 0.03
N GLY A 153 -6.06 -19.28 1.03
CA GLY A 153 -5.47 -18.02 1.46
C GLY A 153 -5.38 -17.00 0.31
N PRO A 154 -4.20 -16.47 -0.04
CA PRO A 154 -4.04 -15.52 -1.14
C PRO A 154 -4.37 -16.12 -2.52
N TYR A 155 -4.40 -17.45 -2.64
CA TYR A 155 -4.68 -18.15 -3.90
C TYR A 155 -6.18 -18.31 -4.18
N ILE A 156 -7.05 -17.74 -3.35
CA ILE A 156 -8.50 -17.93 -3.39
C ILE A 156 -9.14 -17.67 -4.76
N LYS A 157 -8.64 -16.69 -5.52
CA LYS A 157 -9.10 -16.38 -6.89
C LYS A 157 -9.02 -17.59 -7.82
N TRP A 158 -7.91 -18.32 -7.76
CA TRP A 158 -7.66 -19.48 -8.62
C TRP A 158 -8.49 -20.68 -8.18
N PHE A 159 -8.59 -20.89 -6.87
CA PHE A 159 -9.46 -21.92 -6.30
C PHE A 159 -10.92 -21.67 -6.64
N LEU A 160 -11.40 -20.43 -6.52
CA LEU A 160 -12.77 -20.06 -6.85
C LEU A 160 -13.07 -20.31 -8.33
N LYS A 161 -12.13 -19.96 -9.22
CA LYS A 161 -12.26 -20.24 -10.66
C LYS A 161 -12.33 -21.74 -10.97
N ALA A 162 -11.58 -22.55 -10.24
CA ALA A 162 -11.46 -23.98 -10.51
C ALA A 162 -12.65 -24.79 -9.96
N VAL A 163 -13.08 -24.51 -8.73
CA VAL A 163 -14.06 -25.36 -8.02
C VAL A 163 -15.34 -24.63 -7.61
N GLY A 164 -15.39 -23.30 -7.73
CA GLY A 164 -16.53 -22.49 -7.30
C GLY A 164 -16.75 -22.49 -5.78
N ALA A 165 -17.72 -21.69 -5.34
CA ALA A 165 -18.09 -21.63 -3.92
C ALA A 165 -18.59 -22.98 -3.37
N GLU A 166 -19.31 -23.74 -4.20
CA GLU A 166 -19.77 -25.09 -3.86
C GLU A 166 -18.59 -26.05 -3.63
N GLY A 167 -17.55 -25.94 -4.45
CA GLY A 167 -16.33 -26.72 -4.32
C GLY A 167 -15.60 -26.50 -3.00
N PHE A 168 -15.64 -25.28 -2.44
CA PHE A 168 -14.99 -25.00 -1.15
C PHE A 168 -15.61 -25.77 0.00
N HIS A 169 -16.94 -25.84 0.07
CA HIS A 169 -17.60 -26.66 1.07
C HIS A 169 -17.25 -28.13 0.89
N LYS A 170 -17.30 -28.64 -0.36
CA LYS A 170 -16.95 -30.02 -0.70
C LYS A 170 -15.50 -30.39 -0.34
N MET A 171 -14.55 -29.47 -0.53
CA MET A 171 -13.14 -29.68 -0.18
C MET A 171 -12.92 -29.95 1.32
N LEU A 172 -13.81 -29.44 2.17
CA LEU A 172 -13.69 -29.56 3.62
C LEU A 172 -14.41 -30.79 4.19
N VAL A 173 -15.28 -31.45 3.42
CA VAL A 173 -16.02 -32.65 3.86
C VAL A 173 -15.07 -33.75 4.36
N GLY A 174 -13.93 -33.95 3.70
CA GLY A 174 -12.94 -34.95 4.08
C GLY A 174 -12.23 -34.69 5.41
N PHE A 175 -12.35 -33.48 5.97
CA PHE A 175 -11.76 -33.11 7.25
C PHE A 175 -12.72 -33.27 8.44
N GLY A 176 -14.01 -33.60 8.21
CA GLY A 176 -15.03 -33.68 9.26
C GLY A 176 -15.90 -32.43 9.34
N ALA A 177 -17.16 -32.59 9.74
CA ALA A 177 -18.18 -31.53 9.72
C ALA A 177 -17.85 -30.35 10.66
N GLU A 178 -17.06 -30.60 11.70
CA GLU A 178 -16.57 -29.62 12.66
C GLU A 178 -15.44 -28.74 12.11
N ASN A 179 -14.73 -29.19 11.07
CA ASN A 179 -13.52 -28.55 10.53
C ASN A 179 -13.82 -27.60 9.36
N THR A 180 -14.84 -26.76 9.54
CA THR A 180 -15.29 -25.77 8.56
C THR A 180 -14.79 -24.36 8.83
N MET A 181 -13.98 -24.15 9.88
CA MET A 181 -13.50 -22.83 10.27
C MET A 181 -12.62 -22.18 9.20
N ALA A 182 -12.82 -20.88 9.00
CA ALA A 182 -12.10 -20.09 8.02
C ALA A 182 -11.87 -18.64 8.50
N ALA A 183 -10.89 -18.00 7.87
CA ALA A 183 -10.59 -16.58 8.02
C ALA A 183 -10.62 -15.89 6.64
N ALA A 184 -11.51 -14.91 6.51
CA ALA A 184 -11.44 -13.93 5.44
C ALA A 184 -10.44 -12.83 5.83
N THR A 185 -9.47 -12.55 4.97
CA THR A 185 -8.41 -11.56 5.22
C THR A 185 -8.39 -10.50 4.14
N CYS A 186 -8.26 -9.23 4.52
CA CYS A 186 -7.97 -8.12 3.62
C CYS A 186 -6.67 -7.49 4.08
N THR A 187 -5.72 -7.33 3.16
CA THR A 187 -4.45 -6.65 3.43
C THR A 187 -4.33 -5.48 2.46
N PHE A 188 -4.37 -4.26 2.99
CA PHE A 188 -3.94 -3.07 2.27
C PHE A 188 -2.45 -2.87 2.48
N ALA A 189 -1.74 -2.52 1.42
CA ALA A 189 -0.34 -2.11 1.49
C ALA A 189 -0.17 -0.72 0.89
N PHE A 190 0.36 0.19 1.69
CA PHE A 190 0.62 1.58 1.33
C PHE A 190 2.12 1.84 1.22
N CYS A 191 2.51 2.60 0.20
CA CYS A 191 3.87 3.11 0.06
C CYS A 191 3.82 4.57 -0.37
N ALA A 192 4.60 5.44 0.29
CA ALA A 192 4.61 6.87 -0.01
C ALA A 192 5.27 7.22 -1.36
N GLY A 193 5.98 6.26 -1.97
CA GLY A 193 6.63 6.41 -3.26
C GLY A 193 7.86 5.52 -3.38
N ARG A 194 8.56 5.63 -4.50
CA ARG A 194 9.74 4.83 -4.81
C ARG A 194 10.76 4.83 -3.66
N GLY A 195 11.25 3.65 -3.29
CA GLY A 195 12.24 3.48 -2.22
C GLY A 195 11.75 3.73 -0.79
N GLN A 196 10.47 4.05 -0.59
CA GLN A 196 9.88 4.24 0.74
C GLN A 196 9.45 2.91 1.37
N PRO A 197 9.38 2.82 2.72
CA PRO A 197 8.85 1.64 3.38
C PRO A 197 7.39 1.38 2.99
N VAL A 198 6.99 0.10 3.06
CA VAL A 198 5.60 -0.33 2.88
C VAL A 198 4.96 -0.51 4.25
N SER A 199 3.81 0.13 4.46
CA SER A 199 2.96 -0.07 5.62
C SER A 199 1.82 -1.03 5.28
N LEU A 200 1.59 -2.02 6.14
CA LEU A 200 0.51 -2.99 5.97
C LEU A 200 -0.64 -2.71 6.94
N PHE A 201 -1.87 -2.85 6.44
CA PHE A 201 -3.09 -2.73 7.23
C PHE A 201 -3.95 -3.96 6.96
N GLN A 202 -4.13 -4.78 7.99
CA GLN A 202 -4.83 -6.05 7.85
C GLN A 202 -6.11 -6.05 8.67
N GLY A 203 -7.16 -6.59 8.05
CA GLY A 203 -8.42 -6.88 8.71
C GLY A 203 -8.79 -8.35 8.49
N VAL A 204 -9.32 -8.96 9.54
CA VAL A 204 -9.67 -10.39 9.55
C VAL A 204 -11.09 -10.55 10.07
N THR A 205 -11.87 -11.39 9.40
CA THR A 205 -13.17 -11.85 9.88
C THR A 205 -13.18 -13.36 9.91
N ARG A 206 -13.47 -13.91 11.08
CA ARG A 206 -13.59 -15.34 11.33
C ARG A 206 -14.99 -15.81 10.97
N GLY A 207 -15.08 -17.06 10.53
CA GLY A 207 -16.34 -17.65 10.09
C GLY A 207 -16.19 -19.13 9.78
N ARG A 208 -17.20 -19.66 9.10
CA ARG A 208 -17.26 -21.04 8.64
C ARG A 208 -17.56 -21.09 7.16
N ILE A 209 -17.04 -22.12 6.50
CA ILE A 209 -17.43 -22.49 5.14
C ILE A 209 -18.65 -23.39 5.19
N VAL A 210 -19.72 -22.94 4.56
CA VAL A 210 -21.02 -23.61 4.53
C VAL A 210 -21.45 -23.88 3.10
N GLU A 211 -22.48 -24.69 2.91
CA GLU A 211 -23.13 -24.80 1.61
C GLU A 211 -23.55 -23.41 1.10
N PRO A 212 -23.28 -23.08 -0.18
CA PRO A 212 -23.56 -21.76 -0.73
C PRO A 212 -25.02 -21.33 -0.56
N ARG A 213 -25.25 -20.13 -0.05
CA ARG A 213 -26.57 -19.50 0.04
C ARG A 213 -26.50 -18.03 -0.39
N GLY A 214 -27.64 -17.47 -0.80
CA GLY A 214 -27.71 -16.10 -1.30
C GLY A 214 -27.11 -15.91 -2.70
N SER A 215 -27.16 -14.67 -3.19
CA SER A 215 -26.67 -14.30 -4.52
C SER A 215 -25.93 -12.97 -4.45
N SER A 216 -24.60 -13.02 -4.43
CA SER A 216 -23.74 -11.82 -4.49
C SER A 216 -23.29 -11.49 -5.91
N GLY A 217 -23.60 -12.34 -6.91
CA GLY A 217 -23.13 -12.22 -8.29
C GLY A 217 -21.61 -12.45 -8.49
N PHE A 218 -20.80 -12.42 -7.43
CA PHE A 218 -19.34 -12.54 -7.50
C PHE A 218 -18.73 -13.08 -6.19
N GLY A 219 -17.60 -13.77 -6.32
CA GLY A 219 -16.75 -14.14 -5.19
C GLY A 219 -17.16 -15.41 -4.45
N TRP A 220 -16.69 -15.51 -3.21
CA TRP A 220 -16.90 -16.63 -2.29
C TRP A 220 -17.88 -16.30 -1.17
N ASP A 221 -18.47 -15.10 -1.20
CA ASP A 221 -19.47 -14.63 -0.25
C ASP A 221 -20.61 -15.64 0.02
N PRO A 222 -21.11 -16.40 -0.98
CA PRO A 222 -22.19 -17.36 -0.74
C PRO A 222 -21.84 -18.50 0.22
N CYS A 223 -20.56 -18.89 0.32
CA CYS A 223 -20.14 -20.00 1.17
C CYS A 223 -19.50 -19.56 2.49
N PHE A 224 -19.39 -18.26 2.77
CA PHE A 224 -18.76 -17.77 4.00
C PHE A 224 -19.80 -17.25 4.99
N LEU A 225 -19.94 -17.95 6.12
CA LEU A 225 -20.79 -17.59 7.25
C LEU A 225 -19.93 -16.95 8.35
N PRO A 226 -19.96 -15.61 8.54
CA PRO A 226 -19.17 -14.96 9.58
C PRO A 226 -19.65 -15.36 10.99
N GLU A 227 -18.71 -15.40 11.94
CA GLU A 227 -19.03 -15.69 13.35
C GLU A 227 -20.02 -14.67 13.92
N GLY A 228 -21.01 -15.15 14.68
CA GLY A 228 -22.06 -14.32 15.28
C GLY A 228 -23.26 -14.04 14.37
N TYR A 229 -23.27 -14.57 13.14
CA TYR A 229 -24.36 -14.38 12.18
C TYR A 229 -24.95 -15.71 11.72
N GLN A 230 -26.18 -15.66 11.19
CA GLN A 230 -26.88 -16.81 10.59
C GLN A 230 -26.93 -16.73 9.05
N SER A 231 -26.59 -15.57 8.50
CA SER A 231 -26.58 -15.27 7.06
C SER A 231 -25.14 -15.31 6.54
N THR A 232 -24.95 -15.89 5.37
CA THR A 232 -23.69 -15.78 4.62
C THR A 232 -23.46 -14.35 4.15
N TYR A 233 -22.24 -14.00 3.75
CA TYR A 233 -21.99 -12.66 3.19
C TYR A 233 -22.87 -12.33 1.98
N ALA A 234 -23.26 -13.32 1.16
CA ALA A 234 -24.13 -13.09 0.02
C ALA A 234 -25.61 -12.94 0.37
N GLU A 235 -26.01 -13.27 1.60
CA GLU A 235 -27.37 -13.07 2.13
C GLU A 235 -27.49 -11.75 2.92
N MET A 236 -26.37 -11.09 3.21
CA MET A 236 -26.35 -9.80 3.90
C MET A 236 -26.56 -8.65 2.92
N ASP A 237 -27.24 -7.60 3.38
CA ASP A 237 -27.17 -6.31 2.70
C ASP A 237 -25.75 -5.71 2.79
N ASN A 238 -25.43 -4.81 1.85
CA ASN A 238 -24.10 -4.21 1.77
C ASN A 238 -23.70 -3.45 3.04
N ALA A 239 -24.63 -2.78 3.72
CA ALA A 239 -24.32 -1.99 4.91
C ALA A 239 -23.92 -2.91 6.08
N THR A 240 -24.69 -3.98 6.29
CA THR A 240 -24.41 -5.02 7.29
C THR A 240 -23.09 -5.72 7.00
N LYS A 241 -22.86 -6.16 5.76
CA LYS A 241 -21.58 -6.78 5.35
C LYS A 241 -20.41 -5.83 5.59
N ASN A 242 -20.54 -4.58 5.13
CA ASN A 242 -19.47 -3.58 5.25
C ASN A 242 -19.13 -3.34 6.72
N ALA A 243 -20.10 -3.27 7.65
CA ALA A 243 -19.83 -3.02 9.06
C ALA A 243 -18.97 -4.09 9.76
N ILE A 244 -18.96 -5.34 9.28
CA ILE A 244 -18.22 -6.45 9.90
C ILE A 244 -17.08 -7.01 9.05
N SER A 245 -16.96 -6.55 7.81
CA SER A 245 -16.06 -7.16 6.84
C SER A 245 -14.60 -7.01 7.24
N HIS A 246 -13.81 -8.01 6.83
CA HIS A 246 -12.36 -7.99 6.88
C HIS A 246 -11.80 -6.74 6.17
N ARG A 247 -12.42 -6.30 5.06
CA ARG A 247 -12.05 -5.06 4.36
C ARG A 247 -12.30 -3.81 5.21
N PHE A 248 -13.45 -3.70 5.87
CA PHE A 248 -13.74 -2.55 6.75
C PHE A 248 -12.75 -2.43 7.90
N LYS A 249 -12.40 -3.55 8.54
CA LYS A 249 -11.38 -3.58 9.60
C LYS A 249 -10.01 -3.11 9.08
N ALA A 250 -9.62 -3.57 7.90
CA ALA A 250 -8.37 -3.14 7.26
C ALA A 250 -8.39 -1.64 6.92
N LEU A 251 -9.52 -1.14 6.40
CA LEU A 251 -9.70 0.28 6.08
C LEU A 251 -9.76 1.16 7.33
N GLN A 252 -10.27 0.66 8.45
CA GLN A 252 -10.23 1.38 9.72
C GLN A 252 -8.79 1.61 10.17
N ALA A 253 -7.94 0.59 10.09
CA ALA A 253 -6.51 0.72 10.38
C ALA A 253 -5.82 1.68 9.40
N LEU A 254 -6.14 1.61 8.10
CA LEU A 254 -5.63 2.57 7.11
C LEU A 254 -6.06 4.00 7.44
N ARG A 255 -7.33 4.24 7.79
CA ARG A 255 -7.81 5.59 8.16
C ARG A 255 -7.06 6.16 9.35
N GLN A 256 -6.85 5.35 10.38
CA GLN A 256 -6.11 5.79 11.56
C GLN A 256 -4.70 6.26 11.16
N PHE A 257 -4.01 5.46 10.35
CA PHE A 257 -2.70 5.83 9.82
C PHE A 257 -2.72 7.11 8.98
N LEU A 258 -3.72 7.30 8.12
CA LEU A 258 -3.83 8.50 7.29
C LEU A 258 -4.05 9.77 8.13
N VAL A 259 -4.84 9.69 9.20
CA VAL A 259 -5.11 10.82 10.11
C VAL A 259 -3.87 11.19 10.92
N GLU A 260 -3.08 10.19 11.35
CA GLU A 260 -1.87 10.40 12.17
C GLU A 260 -0.65 10.83 11.34
N SER A 261 -0.68 10.62 10.03
CA SER A 261 0.45 10.87 9.14
C SER A 261 0.62 12.37 8.82
N PRO A 262 1.76 13.00 9.18
CA PRO A 262 1.97 14.44 8.95
C PRO A 262 1.97 14.86 7.48
N GLN A 263 2.18 13.90 6.58
CA GLN A 263 2.23 14.07 5.13
C GLN A 263 0.84 14.06 4.47
N PHE A 264 -0.22 13.72 5.21
CA PHE A 264 -1.60 13.76 4.76
C PHE A 264 -2.36 14.83 5.55
N PRO A 265 -3.34 15.53 4.94
CA PRO A 265 -4.10 16.52 5.67
C PRO A 265 -4.94 15.80 6.72
N SER A 266 -4.99 16.35 7.95
CA SER A 266 -5.76 15.80 9.07
C SER A 266 -7.27 15.71 8.78
N GLN A 267 -7.73 16.46 7.79
CA GLN A 267 -9.04 16.31 7.14
C GLN A 267 -8.85 16.26 5.62
N PRO A 268 -9.51 15.33 4.92
CA PRO A 268 -9.42 15.30 3.47
C PRO A 268 -9.98 16.61 2.87
N PRO A 269 -9.44 17.07 1.72
CA PRO A 269 -9.92 18.29 1.10
C PRO A 269 -11.41 18.17 0.75
N PRO A 270 -12.21 19.24 0.94
CA PRO A 270 -13.63 19.21 0.62
C PRO A 270 -13.82 18.78 -0.85
N PRO A 271 -14.92 18.06 -1.17
CA PRO A 271 -15.20 17.66 -2.54
C PRO A 271 -15.16 18.88 -3.45
N SER A 272 -14.33 18.82 -4.50
CA SER A 272 -14.24 19.93 -5.45
C SER A 272 -15.59 20.12 -6.12
N SER A 273 -16.02 21.37 -6.31
CA SER A 273 -17.26 21.72 -7.02
C SER A 273 -17.27 21.32 -8.51
N ASP A 274 -16.23 20.63 -8.97
CA ASP A 274 -15.96 20.29 -10.36
C ASP A 274 -16.08 18.78 -10.66
N SER A 275 -16.72 18.02 -9.78
CA SER A 275 -16.99 16.58 -9.95
C SER A 275 -18.05 16.24 -11.01
N ARG A 276 -18.53 17.22 -11.78
CA ARG A 276 -19.38 16.99 -12.96
C ARG A 276 -18.51 16.73 -14.21
N ARG A 277 -17.80 15.59 -14.24
CA ARG A 277 -17.38 14.88 -15.48
C ARG A 277 -16.62 13.60 -15.15
N LEU A 278 -17.36 12.57 -14.76
CA LEU A 278 -16.97 11.18 -15.03
C LEU A 278 -18.22 10.51 -15.61
N SER A 279 -18.27 10.50 -16.94
CA SER A 279 -19.17 9.70 -17.77
C SER A 279 -18.33 8.66 -18.48
#